data_AF-A0A412J6B7-F1
#
_entry.id   AF-A0A412J6B7-F1
#
_cell.length_a   1.000
_cell.length_b   1.000
_cell.length_c   1.000
_cell.angle_alpha   90.00
_cell.angle_beta   90.00
_cell.angle_gamma   90.00
#
_symmetry.space_group_name_H-M   'P 1'
#
loop_
_entity.id
_entity.type
_entity.pdbx_description
1 polymer ?
#
loop_
_entity_poly.entity_id
_entity_poly.type
_entity_poly.pdbx_seq_one_letter_code
_entity_poly.pdbx_strand_id
1 'polypeptide(L)'
;MIKQLKIHSLFLLLISLLFVSLIQVHADSRTGSIDIDYKGRTDSQEEIILSGAKFEIIPIQYVENGNWSWQSSFVDCGVSLHDTSAEARNKQAKQLLEYARKKGVSGNQQLTDSMGHALFSGLNEGMYLVFQIDSVKNGNDTFESAPFLVSIPSDIDGYLVYDVKVEPKVTWITDNAPPTVPEKPSEKNPPEDTNTGVRVKG
;
A
#
# COMPACT_ATOMS: atom_id res chain seq x y z
N MET A 1 5.57 47.93 -53.70
CA MET A 1 6.28 47.52 -52.47
C MET A 1 5.34 47.08 -51.33
N ILE A 2 4.35 47.89 -50.93
CA ILE A 2 3.49 47.59 -49.76
C ILE A 2 2.66 46.29 -49.89
N LYS A 3 2.16 45.95 -51.08
CA LYS A 3 1.40 44.69 -51.30
C LYS A 3 2.25 43.43 -51.10
N GLN A 4 3.50 43.44 -51.57
CA GLN A 4 4.43 42.32 -51.41
C GLN A 4 4.80 42.11 -49.93
N LEU A 5 5.06 43.20 -49.18
CA LEU A 5 5.38 43.13 -47.76
C LEU A 5 4.23 42.52 -46.92
N LYS A 6 2.97 42.84 -47.28
CA LYS A 6 1.77 42.28 -46.62
C LYS A 6 1.58 40.79 -46.87
N ILE A 7 1.90 40.31 -48.07
CA ILE A 7 1.80 38.88 -48.42
C ILE A 7 2.85 38.06 -47.67
N HIS A 8 4.08 38.56 -47.54
CA HIS A 8 5.13 37.90 -46.77
C HIS A 8 4.80 37.86 -45.27
N SER A 9 4.25 38.94 -44.72
CA SER A 9 3.79 39.01 -43.33
C SER A 9 2.63 38.03 -43.06
N LEU A 10 1.66 37.92 -43.98
CA LEU A 10 0.56 36.97 -43.88
C LEU A 10 1.05 35.52 -43.98
N PHE A 11 2.04 35.24 -44.83
CA PHE A 11 2.65 33.92 -44.98
C PHE A 11 3.45 33.52 -43.74
N LEU A 12 4.23 34.44 -43.16
CA LEU A 12 4.93 34.24 -41.88
C LEU A 12 3.97 33.96 -40.73
N LEU A 13 2.83 34.65 -40.68
CA LEU A 13 1.78 34.42 -39.68
C LEU A 13 1.15 33.02 -39.85
N LEU A 14 0.85 32.61 -41.08
CA LEU A 14 0.26 31.30 -41.36
C LEU A 14 1.24 30.15 -41.02
N ILE A 15 2.53 30.35 -41.29
CA ILE A 15 3.58 29.40 -40.91
C ILE A 15 3.68 29.28 -39.39
N SER A 16 3.67 30.40 -38.65
CA SER A 16 3.75 30.33 -37.18
C SER A 16 2.56 29.60 -36.56
N LEU A 17 1.34 29.79 -37.09
CA LEU A 17 0.14 29.06 -36.67
C LEU A 17 0.23 27.54 -36.93
N LEU A 18 0.87 27.13 -38.03
CA LEU A 18 1.09 25.72 -38.33
C LEU A 18 2.14 25.07 -37.40
N PHE A 19 3.16 25.82 -36.97
CA PHE A 19 4.19 25.32 -36.05
C PHE A 19 3.70 25.12 -34.60
N VAL A 20 2.75 25.95 -34.12
CA VAL A 20 2.19 25.80 -32.76
C VAL A 20 1.35 24.52 -32.63
N SER A 21 0.80 24.00 -33.74
CA SER A 21 -0.12 22.86 -33.76
C SER A 21 0.55 21.48 -33.59
N LEU A 22 1.89 21.41 -33.61
CA LEU A 22 2.67 20.17 -33.52
C LEU A 22 3.31 19.92 -32.16
N ILE A 23 3.18 20.86 -31.21
CA ILE A 23 3.70 20.69 -29.87
C ILE A 23 2.61 20.00 -29.04
N GLN A 24 2.53 18.67 -29.13
CA GLN A 24 1.85 17.90 -28.10
C GLN A 24 2.69 18.02 -26.83
N VAL A 25 2.33 18.95 -25.95
CA VAL A 25 2.83 18.99 -24.57
C VAL A 25 2.32 17.73 -23.88
N HIS A 26 3.13 16.68 -23.90
CA HIS A 26 2.97 15.58 -22.97
C HIS A 26 3.51 16.11 -21.65
N ALA A 27 2.63 16.34 -20.68
CA ALA A 27 3.07 16.50 -19.30
C ALA A 27 3.71 15.16 -18.91
N ASP A 28 5.02 15.17 -18.66
CA ASP A 28 5.68 14.01 -18.07
C ASP A 28 4.98 13.76 -16.72
N SER A 29 4.36 12.59 -16.57
CA SER A 29 3.56 12.27 -15.39
C SER A 29 4.46 12.35 -14.17
N ARG A 30 4.06 13.12 -13.16
CA ARG A 30 4.86 13.26 -11.95
C ARG A 30 5.05 11.88 -11.31
N THR A 31 6.29 11.48 -11.10
CA THR A 31 6.61 10.28 -10.35
C THR A 31 6.75 10.59 -8.86
N GLY A 32 6.49 9.58 -8.02
CA GLY A 32 6.70 9.63 -6.58
C GLY A 32 7.72 8.61 -6.10
N SER A 33 7.75 8.44 -4.78
CA SER A 33 8.57 7.46 -4.09
C SER A 33 7.85 6.87 -2.88
N ILE A 34 8.26 5.67 -2.48
CA ILE A 34 7.86 5.03 -1.23
C ILE A 34 9.14 4.75 -0.45
N ASP A 35 9.27 5.39 0.70
CA ASP A 35 10.33 5.18 1.68
C ASP A 35 9.76 4.36 2.83
N ILE A 36 10.21 3.10 2.91
CA ILE A 36 9.86 2.19 4.00
C ILE A 36 10.79 2.47 5.17
N ASP A 37 10.25 2.81 6.33
CA ASP A 37 10.97 2.90 7.61
C ASP A 37 10.62 1.66 8.45
N TYR A 38 11.52 0.66 8.47
CA TYR A 38 11.25 -0.64 9.07
C TYR A 38 11.88 -0.78 10.46
N LYS A 39 11.02 -0.63 11.47
CA LYS A 39 11.36 -0.70 12.89
C LYS A 39 10.47 -1.70 13.62
N GLY A 40 11.08 -2.51 14.48
CA GLY A 40 10.40 -3.44 15.37
C GLY A 40 10.42 -2.98 16.82
N ARG A 41 9.85 -3.79 17.71
CA ARG A 41 10.04 -3.67 19.16
C ARG A 41 10.35 -5.04 19.76
N THR A 42 11.21 -5.06 20.76
CA THR A 42 11.49 -6.25 21.58
C THR A 42 10.51 -6.37 22.76
N ASP A 43 10.64 -7.43 23.55
CA ASP A 43 9.84 -7.66 24.78
C ASP A 43 10.03 -6.53 25.81
N SER A 44 11.20 -5.89 25.82
CA SER A 44 11.51 -4.75 26.68
C SER A 44 10.94 -3.42 26.16
N GLN A 45 10.12 -3.43 25.09
CA GLN A 45 9.60 -2.25 24.39
C GLN A 45 10.68 -1.35 23.77
N GLU A 46 11.91 -1.85 23.64
CA GLU A 46 12.98 -1.14 22.97
C GLU A 46 12.73 -1.15 21.45
N GLU A 47 12.86 0.01 20.82
CA GLU A 47 12.78 0.12 19.37
C GLU A 47 14.04 -0.48 18.74
N ILE A 48 13.84 -1.31 17.73
CA ILE A 48 14.94 -1.93 16.99
C ILE A 48 14.84 -1.59 15.52
N ILE A 49 15.98 -1.30 14.92
CA ILE A 49 16.11 -1.11 13.48
C ILE A 49 16.20 -2.49 12.80
N LEU A 50 15.37 -2.71 11.79
CA LEU A 50 15.33 -3.97 11.05
C LEU A 50 16.04 -3.83 9.71
N SER A 51 17.37 -3.97 9.74
CA SER A 51 18.25 -3.91 8.57
C SER A 51 18.28 -5.23 7.78
N GLY A 52 18.47 -5.16 6.45
CA GLY A 52 18.56 -6.33 5.58
C GLY A 52 17.23 -7.04 5.31
N ALA A 53 16.10 -6.46 5.71
CA ALA A 53 14.77 -6.95 5.35
C ALA A 53 14.52 -6.72 3.87
N LYS A 54 14.13 -7.76 3.14
CA LYS A 54 13.83 -7.66 1.71
C LYS A 54 12.37 -7.31 1.51
N PHE A 55 12.10 -6.19 0.86
CA PHE A 55 10.78 -5.78 0.43
C PHE A 55 10.64 -5.89 -1.07
N GLU A 56 9.43 -6.18 -1.52
CA GLU A 56 9.04 -6.17 -2.92
C GLU A 56 7.80 -5.28 -3.11
N ILE A 57 7.81 -4.53 -4.21
CA ILE A 57 6.70 -3.67 -4.62
C ILE A 57 6.20 -4.09 -5.99
N ILE A 58 4.89 -4.31 -6.09
CA ILE A 58 4.21 -4.66 -7.35
C ILE A 58 3.15 -3.59 -7.65
N PRO A 59 3.18 -2.93 -8.82
CA PRO A 59 2.06 -2.07 -9.22
C PRO A 59 0.82 -2.94 -9.47
N ILE A 60 -0.31 -2.57 -8.88
CA ILE A 60 -1.59 -3.29 -9.02
C ILE A 60 -2.64 -2.46 -9.77
N GLN A 61 -2.57 -1.13 -9.66
CA GLN A 61 -3.37 -0.20 -10.46
C GLN A 61 -2.48 0.93 -10.99
N TYR A 62 -2.85 1.48 -12.14
CA TYR A 62 -2.28 2.70 -12.70
C TYR A 62 -3.35 3.77 -12.87
N VAL A 63 -2.92 5.02 -12.97
CA VAL A 63 -3.81 6.15 -13.27
C VAL A 63 -3.62 6.58 -14.72
N GLU A 64 -4.71 6.63 -15.47
CA GLU A 64 -4.73 7.16 -16.84
C GLU A 64 -5.89 8.15 -16.98
N ASN A 65 -5.57 9.39 -17.36
CA ASN A 65 -6.52 10.50 -17.47
C ASN A 65 -7.37 10.69 -16.19
N GLY A 66 -6.75 10.51 -15.01
CA GLY A 66 -7.40 10.61 -13.70
C GLY A 66 -8.25 9.39 -13.30
N ASN A 67 -8.31 8.35 -14.12
CA ASN A 67 -9.07 7.14 -13.84
C ASN A 67 -8.14 6.00 -13.39
N TRP A 68 -8.56 5.32 -12.32
CA TRP A 68 -7.86 4.16 -11.79
C TRP A 68 -8.20 2.91 -12.60
N SER A 69 -7.17 2.25 -13.12
CA SER A 69 -7.30 1.02 -13.90
C SER A 69 -6.39 -0.06 -13.34
N TRP A 70 -6.84 -1.32 -13.39
CA TRP A 70 -6.03 -2.46 -12.98
C TRP A 70 -4.87 -2.69 -13.94
N GLN A 71 -3.70 -3.03 -13.38
CA GLN A 71 -2.62 -3.60 -14.18
C GLN A 71 -3.10 -4.90 -14.83
N SER A 72 -2.62 -5.19 -16.05
CA SER A 72 -3.06 -6.34 -16.84
C SER A 72 -2.88 -7.68 -16.10
N SER A 73 -1.88 -7.79 -15.23
CA SER A 73 -1.64 -8.95 -14.37
C SER A 73 -2.71 -9.14 -13.29
N PHE A 74 -3.44 -8.08 -12.90
CA PHE A 74 -4.40 -8.05 -11.80
C PHE A 74 -5.87 -7.87 -12.21
N VAL A 75 -6.19 -7.70 -13.49
CA VAL A 75 -7.58 -7.51 -13.96
C VAL A 75 -8.54 -8.62 -13.50
N ASP A 76 -8.03 -9.86 -13.40
CA ASP A 76 -8.80 -11.04 -13.00
C ASP A 76 -8.62 -11.42 -11.51
N CYS A 77 -8.10 -10.52 -10.67
CA CYS A 77 -7.84 -10.84 -9.26
C CYS A 77 -9.11 -11.01 -8.42
N GLY A 78 -10.24 -10.43 -8.87
CA GLY A 78 -11.52 -10.50 -8.16
C GLY A 78 -11.57 -9.71 -6.84
N VAL A 79 -10.57 -8.88 -6.55
CA VAL A 79 -10.51 -8.05 -5.34
C VAL A 79 -11.16 -6.69 -5.60
N SER A 80 -12.05 -6.25 -4.72
CA SER A 80 -12.63 -4.91 -4.75
C SER A 80 -11.86 -3.97 -3.82
N LEU A 81 -11.49 -2.79 -4.30
CA LEU A 81 -10.71 -1.77 -3.57
C LEU A 81 -11.56 -0.57 -3.09
N HIS A 82 -12.89 -0.65 -3.20
CA HIS A 82 -13.81 0.42 -2.81
C HIS A 82 -13.85 0.68 -1.30
N ASP A 83 -13.77 -0.37 -0.49
CA ASP A 83 -13.68 -0.23 0.97
C ASP A 83 -12.25 0.17 1.35
N THR A 84 -12.12 1.34 1.95
CA THR A 84 -10.84 1.95 2.33
C THR A 84 -10.53 1.84 3.81
N SER A 85 -11.36 1.14 4.60
CA SER A 85 -11.09 0.88 6.00
C SER A 85 -9.77 0.11 6.18
N ALA A 86 -9.12 0.29 7.33
CA ALA A 86 -7.84 -0.37 7.62
C ALA A 86 -7.95 -1.91 7.56
N GLU A 87 -9.07 -2.46 8.05
CA GLU A 87 -9.36 -3.89 8.04
C GLU A 87 -9.54 -4.42 6.60
N ALA A 88 -10.32 -3.71 5.78
CA ALA A 88 -10.51 -4.07 4.38
C ALA A 88 -9.19 -3.98 3.60
N ARG A 89 -8.39 -2.92 3.81
CA ARG A 89 -7.08 -2.75 3.18
C ARG A 89 -6.11 -3.87 3.53
N ASN A 90 -6.10 -4.32 4.78
CA ASN A 90 -5.29 -5.47 5.18
C ASN A 90 -5.74 -6.77 4.48
N LYS A 91 -7.05 -7.01 4.40
CA LYS A 91 -7.60 -8.19 3.73
C LYS A 91 -7.31 -8.16 2.22
N GLN A 92 -7.54 -7.02 1.57
CA GLN A 92 -7.26 -6.80 0.16
C GLN A 92 -5.79 -7.06 -0.16
N ALA A 93 -4.86 -6.50 0.62
CA ALA A 93 -3.42 -6.70 0.41
C ALA A 93 -3.02 -8.18 0.49
N LYS A 94 -3.56 -8.92 1.47
CA LYS A 94 -3.32 -10.37 1.60
C LYS A 94 -3.85 -11.14 0.39
N GLN A 95 -5.08 -10.87 -0.04
CA GLN A 95 -5.69 -11.53 -1.21
C GLN A 95 -4.91 -11.23 -2.50
N LEU A 96 -4.46 -9.99 -2.68
CA LEU A 96 -3.64 -9.58 -3.82
C LEU A 96 -2.26 -10.25 -3.82
N LEU A 97 -1.63 -10.40 -2.65
CA LEU A 97 -0.36 -11.11 -2.52
C LEU A 97 -0.50 -12.61 -2.85
N GLU A 98 -1.55 -13.27 -2.33
CA GLU A 98 -1.85 -14.66 -2.67
C GLU A 98 -2.08 -14.83 -4.18
N TYR A 99 -2.84 -13.92 -4.78
CA TYR A 99 -3.08 -13.91 -6.22
C TYR A 99 -1.78 -13.70 -7.02
N ALA A 100 -0.95 -12.72 -6.64
CA ALA A 100 0.34 -12.45 -7.28
C ALA A 100 1.25 -13.68 -7.24
N ARG A 101 1.36 -14.33 -6.08
CA ARG A 101 2.12 -15.58 -5.90
C ARG A 101 1.60 -16.70 -6.80
N LYS A 102 0.29 -16.91 -6.84
CA LYS A 102 -0.34 -17.94 -7.69
C LYS A 102 -0.09 -17.69 -9.18
N LYS A 103 -0.01 -16.42 -9.59
CA LYS A 103 0.24 -16.02 -10.99
C LYS A 103 1.72 -15.87 -11.33
N GLY A 104 2.62 -15.97 -10.36
CA GLY A 104 4.05 -15.73 -10.55
C GLY A 104 4.37 -14.28 -10.93
N VAL A 105 3.56 -13.32 -10.45
CA VAL A 105 3.78 -11.89 -10.68
C VAL A 105 4.80 -11.41 -9.65
N SER A 106 5.91 -10.85 -10.14
CA SER A 106 6.95 -10.22 -9.34
C SER A 106 7.04 -8.73 -9.67
N GLY A 107 7.75 -7.98 -8.83
CA GLY A 107 8.00 -6.57 -8.96
C GLY A 107 9.42 -6.19 -8.57
N ASN A 108 9.60 -4.93 -8.21
CA ASN A 108 10.92 -4.41 -7.84
C ASN A 108 11.22 -4.74 -6.39
N GLN A 109 12.47 -5.10 -6.10
CA GLN A 109 12.91 -5.49 -4.76
C GLN A 109 13.93 -4.49 -4.21
N GLN A 110 13.87 -4.24 -2.91
CA GLN A 110 14.87 -3.47 -2.18
C GLN A 110 15.16 -4.14 -0.83
N LEU A 111 16.35 -3.89 -0.32
CA LEU A 111 16.74 -4.26 1.05
C LEU A 111 16.66 -3.02 1.93
N THR A 112 16.24 -3.19 3.18
CA THR A 112 16.41 -2.13 4.18
C THR A 112 17.89 -1.94 4.47
N ASP A 113 18.33 -0.68 4.51
CA ASP A 113 19.70 -0.29 4.80
C ASP A 113 20.02 -0.42 6.30
N SER A 114 21.21 0.04 6.73
CA SER A 114 21.63 0.02 8.14
C SER A 114 20.77 0.87 9.07
N MET A 115 19.96 1.77 8.53
CA MET A 115 19.01 2.61 9.26
C MET A 115 17.58 2.07 9.18
N GLY A 116 17.36 0.92 8.53
CA GLY A 116 16.04 0.31 8.38
C GLY A 116 15.24 0.85 7.20
N HIS A 117 15.87 1.61 6.30
CA HIS A 117 15.18 2.26 5.19
C HIS A 117 15.26 1.48 3.89
N ALA A 118 14.15 1.35 3.16
CA ALA A 118 14.14 0.86 1.78
C ALA A 118 13.38 1.83 0.88
N LEU A 119 14.09 2.43 -0.10
CA LEU A 119 13.55 3.45 -1.00
C LEU A 119 13.22 2.86 -2.37
N PHE A 120 11.95 3.01 -2.77
CA PHE A 120 11.47 2.79 -4.13
C PHE A 120 11.17 4.14 -4.78
N SER A 121 11.96 4.54 -5.78
CA SER A 121 11.82 5.83 -6.46
C SER A 121 11.30 5.69 -7.90
N GLY A 122 10.87 6.80 -8.50
CA GLY A 122 10.40 6.82 -9.89
C GLY A 122 9.09 6.07 -10.10
N LEU A 123 8.24 6.02 -9.07
CA LEU A 123 6.97 5.32 -9.11
C LEU A 123 5.93 6.19 -9.83
N ASN A 124 5.31 5.66 -10.87
CA ASN A 124 4.19 6.32 -11.54
C ASN A 124 2.97 6.42 -10.64
N GLU A 125 2.03 7.29 -11.00
CA GLU A 125 0.74 7.34 -10.30
C GLU A 125 0.00 6.01 -10.39
N GLY A 126 -0.48 5.52 -9.25
CA GLY A 126 -1.04 4.18 -9.15
C GLY A 126 -1.09 3.64 -7.73
N MET A 127 -1.54 2.40 -7.61
CA MET A 127 -1.60 1.68 -6.34
C MET A 127 -0.61 0.53 -6.40
N TYR A 128 0.10 0.34 -5.30
CA TYR A 128 1.17 -0.61 -5.17
C TYR A 128 0.90 -1.56 -4.02
N LEU A 129 1.12 -2.85 -4.27
CA LEU A 129 1.20 -3.88 -3.23
C LEU A 129 2.64 -3.93 -2.74
N VAL A 130 2.84 -3.71 -1.45
CA VAL A 130 4.14 -3.76 -0.78
C VAL A 130 4.13 -4.92 0.21
N PHE A 131 5.16 -5.76 0.18
CA PHE A 131 5.30 -6.88 1.11
C PHE A 131 6.76 -7.24 1.36
N GLN A 132 7.01 -7.83 2.53
CA GLN A 132 8.30 -8.40 2.85
C GLN A 132 8.45 -9.79 2.22
N ILE A 133 9.60 -10.06 1.63
CA ILE A 133 10.01 -11.40 1.21
C ILE A 133 10.69 -12.07 2.41
N ASP A 134 10.14 -13.23 2.79
CA ASP A 134 10.55 -13.99 3.96
C ASP A 134 10.56 -13.12 5.24
N SER A 135 11.26 -13.59 6.26
CA SER A 135 11.47 -12.87 7.52
C SER A 135 12.86 -12.24 7.59
N VAL A 136 13.04 -11.23 8.43
CA VAL A 136 14.35 -10.67 8.79
C VAL A 136 14.73 -11.08 10.21
N LYS A 137 16.02 -11.32 10.46
CA LYS A 137 16.52 -11.63 11.80
C LYS A 137 17.19 -10.42 12.42
N ASN A 138 16.97 -10.21 13.72
CA ASN A 138 17.76 -9.31 14.54
C ASN A 138 18.16 -10.07 15.82
N GLY A 139 19.45 -10.40 15.94
CA GLY A 139 19.92 -11.33 16.98
C GLY A 139 19.28 -12.72 16.83
N ASN A 140 18.59 -13.17 17.89
CA ASN A 140 17.87 -14.44 17.89
C ASN A 140 16.41 -14.31 17.45
N ASP A 141 15.95 -13.08 17.22
CA ASP A 141 14.55 -12.77 16.95
C ASP A 141 14.29 -12.69 15.46
N THR A 142 13.08 -13.11 15.07
CA THR A 142 12.63 -13.15 13.68
C THR A 142 11.43 -12.23 13.50
N PHE A 143 11.47 -11.35 12.50
CA PHE A 143 10.45 -10.35 12.26
C PHE A 143 9.91 -10.46 10.84
N GLU A 144 8.59 -10.31 10.74
CA GLU A 144 7.87 -10.27 9.48
C GLU A 144 6.95 -9.06 9.44
N SER A 145 6.55 -8.67 8.23
CA SER A 145 5.55 -7.63 8.01
C SER A 145 4.37 -8.16 7.20
N ALA A 146 3.16 -7.77 7.63
CA ALA A 146 1.97 -8.02 6.84
C ALA A 146 2.01 -7.20 5.53
N PRO A 147 1.51 -7.73 4.41
CA PRO A 147 1.41 -6.96 3.17
C PRO A 147 0.44 -5.79 3.33
N PHE A 148 0.69 -4.71 2.58
CA PHE A 148 -0.11 -3.49 2.61
C PHE A 148 -0.17 -2.82 1.23
N LEU A 149 -1.09 -1.86 1.09
CA LEU A 149 -1.29 -1.10 -0.15
C LEU A 149 -0.87 0.35 0.07
N VAL A 150 -0.18 0.93 -0.92
CA VAL A 150 0.23 2.33 -0.94
C VAL A 150 -0.17 2.93 -2.28
N SER A 151 -0.75 4.13 -2.28
CA SER A 151 -1.01 4.88 -3.51
C SER A 151 0.06 5.95 -3.73
N ILE A 152 0.40 6.19 -4.99
CA ILE A 152 1.15 7.36 -5.44
C ILE A 152 0.23 8.20 -6.35
N PRO A 153 -0.03 9.47 -6.02
CA PRO A 153 0.16 10.05 -4.69
C PRO A 153 -0.71 9.38 -3.61
N SER A 154 -0.35 9.55 -2.35
CA SER A 154 -1.21 9.22 -1.20
C SER A 154 -1.95 10.46 -0.73
N ASP A 155 -3.22 10.30 -0.38
CA ASP A 155 -3.96 11.32 0.37
C ASP A 155 -3.62 11.17 1.86
N ILE A 156 -2.95 12.18 2.41
CA ILE A 156 -2.62 12.26 3.83
C ILE A 156 -3.15 13.60 4.33
N ASP A 157 -4.19 13.55 5.17
CA ASP A 157 -4.86 14.72 5.72
C ASP A 157 -5.33 15.74 4.65
N GLY A 158 -5.77 15.25 3.49
CA GLY A 158 -6.24 16.08 2.36
C GLY A 158 -5.12 16.59 1.45
N TYR A 159 -3.87 16.20 1.69
CA TYR A 159 -2.73 16.56 0.85
C TYR A 159 -2.30 15.37 -0.01
N LEU A 160 -2.10 15.63 -1.31
CA LEU A 160 -1.51 14.65 -2.23
C LEU A 160 0.02 14.60 -2.05
N VAL A 161 0.48 13.57 -1.39
CA VAL A 161 1.89 13.31 -1.10
C VAL A 161 2.45 12.31 -2.11
N TYR A 162 3.45 12.71 -2.87
CA TYR A 162 4.12 11.85 -3.86
C TYR A 162 5.28 11.05 -3.26
N ASP A 163 5.99 11.63 -2.29
CA ASP A 163 7.08 10.96 -1.58
C ASP A 163 6.54 10.44 -0.26
N VAL A 164 6.02 9.22 -0.29
CA VAL A 164 5.26 8.62 0.80
C VAL A 164 6.21 7.87 1.72
N LYS A 165 6.11 8.14 3.02
CA LYS A 165 6.79 7.37 4.07
C LYS A 165 5.83 6.37 4.68
N VAL A 166 6.28 5.13 4.87
CA VAL A 166 5.46 4.06 5.45
C VAL A 166 6.21 3.33 6.54
N GLU A 167 5.51 3.00 7.62
CA GLU A 167 5.99 2.17 8.72
C GLU A 167 5.23 0.84 8.70
N PRO A 168 5.79 -0.23 8.12
CA PRO A 168 5.11 -1.51 8.01
C PRO A 168 4.78 -2.09 9.38
N LYS A 169 3.60 -2.71 9.52
CA LYS A 169 3.23 -3.39 10.76
C LYS A 169 4.11 -4.62 10.96
N VAL A 170 4.89 -4.63 12.03
CA VAL A 170 5.82 -5.72 12.37
C VAL A 170 5.15 -6.77 13.24
N THR A 171 5.39 -8.04 12.93
CA THR A 171 5.07 -9.19 13.77
C THR A 171 6.38 -9.87 14.16
N TRP A 172 6.55 -10.08 15.47
CA TRP A 172 7.66 -10.85 16.00
C TRP A 172 7.26 -12.32 16.08
N ILE A 173 8.06 -13.17 15.45
CA ILE A 173 7.90 -14.62 15.43
C ILE A 173 8.81 -15.18 16.50
N THR A 174 8.21 -15.61 17.61
CA THR A 174 8.91 -16.36 18.65
C THR A 174 8.80 -17.86 18.33
N ASP A 175 9.94 -18.54 18.19
CA ASP A 175 10.00 -20.01 18.05
C ASP A 175 9.49 -20.74 19.32
N ASN A 176 9.19 -20.00 20.39
CA ASN A 176 8.63 -20.50 21.64
C ASN A 176 7.17 -20.11 21.78
N ALA A 177 6.29 -20.62 20.91
CA ALA A 177 4.89 -20.73 21.28
C ALA A 177 4.78 -21.79 22.41
N PRO A 178 4.31 -21.44 23.62
CA PRO A 178 3.93 -22.46 24.61
C PRO A 178 2.89 -23.37 23.97
N PRO A 179 2.89 -24.69 24.25
CA PRO A 179 1.85 -25.58 23.72
C PRO A 179 0.49 -24.98 24.06
N THR A 180 -0.34 -24.79 23.03
CA THR A 180 -1.68 -24.23 23.16
C THR A 180 -2.44 -25.06 24.21
N VAL A 181 -2.68 -24.48 25.38
CA VAL A 181 -3.56 -25.09 26.38
C VAL A 181 -4.94 -25.16 25.70
N PRO A 182 -5.56 -26.35 25.58
CA PRO A 182 -6.88 -26.44 24.99
C PRO A 182 -7.84 -25.54 25.77
N GLU A 183 -8.52 -24.65 25.06
CA GLU A 183 -9.50 -23.73 25.62
C GLU A 183 -10.56 -24.55 26.38
N LYS A 184 -10.57 -24.39 27.70
CA LYS A 184 -11.54 -25.07 28.57
C LYS A 184 -12.94 -24.57 28.18
N PRO A 185 -13.93 -25.46 27.96
CA PRO A 185 -15.26 -25.04 27.52
C PRO A 185 -15.86 -24.04 28.51
N SER A 186 -16.28 -22.87 28.01
CA SER A 186 -16.95 -21.84 28.79
C SER A 186 -18.19 -22.41 29.48
N GLU A 187 -18.17 -22.39 30.81
CA GLU A 187 -19.25 -22.85 31.67
C GLU A 187 -20.46 -21.93 31.50
N LYS A 188 -21.57 -22.49 31.01
CA LYS A 188 -22.83 -21.79 30.78
C LYS A 188 -23.47 -21.52 32.15
N ASN A 189 -23.56 -20.25 32.55
CA ASN A 189 -24.28 -19.85 33.77
C ASN A 189 -25.74 -20.37 33.75
N PRO A 190 -26.26 -20.94 34.86
CA PRO A 190 -27.65 -21.40 34.93
C PRO A 190 -28.63 -20.21 34.93
N PRO A 191 -29.90 -20.41 34.50
CA PRO A 191 -30.92 -19.38 34.62
C PRO A 191 -31.29 -19.15 36.09
N GLU A 192 -31.40 -17.89 36.45
CA GLU A 192 -31.79 -17.40 37.78
C GLU A 192 -33.30 -17.58 37.97
N ASP A 193 -33.69 -18.60 38.74
CA ASP A 193 -35.05 -18.77 39.26
C ASP A 193 -35.09 -18.25 40.70
N THR A 194 -35.71 -17.10 40.94
CA THR A 194 -36.08 -16.66 42.29
C THR A 194 -37.57 -16.35 42.37
N ASN A 195 -38.33 -17.37 42.75
CA ASN A 195 -39.65 -17.23 43.34
C ASN A 195 -39.47 -17.20 44.87
N THR A 196 -39.71 -16.06 45.51
CA THR A 196 -39.93 -16.01 46.96
C THR A 196 -41.31 -15.41 47.20
N GLY A 197 -42.24 -16.26 47.62
CA GLY A 197 -43.61 -15.87 47.92
C GLY A 197 -43.73 -15.05 49.20
N VAL A 198 -44.90 -14.42 49.39
CA VAL A 198 -45.68 -14.48 50.63
C VAL A 198 -47.09 -13.93 50.37
N ARG A 199 -48.05 -14.75 50.81
CA ARG A 199 -49.49 -14.60 50.92
C ARG A 199 -49.91 -13.45 51.83
N VAL A 200 -50.98 -12.72 51.47
CA VAL A 200 -51.86 -12.08 52.46
C VAL A 200 -53.32 -12.29 52.06
N LYS A 201 -54.11 -12.86 52.98
CA LYS A 201 -55.58 -12.97 52.92
C LYS A 201 -56.18 -11.69 53.50
N GLY A 202 -57.28 -11.22 52.91
CA GLY A 202 -58.17 -10.18 53.42
C GLY A 202 -59.22 -9.85 52.38
#